data_AF-A0A2W7MC12-F1
#
_entry.id   AF-A0A2W7MC12-F1
#
_cell.length_a   1.000
_cell.length_b   1.000
_cell.length_c   1.000
_cell.angle_alpha   90.00
_cell.angle_beta   90.00
_cell.angle_gamma   90.00
#
_symmetry.space_group_name_H-M   'P 1'
#
loop_
_entity.id
_entity.type
_entity.pdbx_description
1 polymer ?
#
loop_
_entity_poly.entity_id
_entity_poly.type
_entity_poly.pdbx_seq_one_letter_code
_entity_poly.pdbx_strand_id
1 'polypeptide(L)'
;MQNQQFFAHIRGDGAEQLLVDHLKEVQGIAENIGEKLGIPHVTGLAGMLHDMGKYSDEFQNYLREAHANPLNPPKRGSVNHSTVGGKFLMEKYHLTFNKETKFSPALIEFVSNVVFSHHGQLLDMINSEGNSPFIDRMTPTKPIEMYSIAERLFL
;
A
#
# COMPACT_ATOMS: atom_id res chain seq x y z
N MET A 1 23.98 -9.16 -7.60
CA MET A 1 23.13 -8.06 -7.13
C MET A 1 23.12 -8.16 -5.61
N GLN A 2 23.49 -7.11 -4.88
CA GLN A 2 23.36 -7.15 -3.42
C GLN A 2 21.88 -7.29 -3.08
N ASN A 3 21.53 -8.24 -2.21
CA ASN A 3 20.17 -8.38 -1.67
C ASN A 3 19.89 -7.14 -0.81
N GLN A 4 19.30 -6.12 -1.41
CA GLN A 4 18.86 -4.94 -0.68
C GLN A 4 17.67 -5.36 0.19
N GLN A 5 17.82 -5.25 1.51
CA GLN A 5 16.73 -5.50 2.45
C GLN A 5 15.83 -4.27 2.55
N PHE A 6 14.52 -4.52 2.53
CA PHE A 6 13.48 -3.50 2.67
C PHE A 6 12.85 -3.63 4.05
N PHE A 7 12.69 -2.50 4.74
CA PHE A 7 12.18 -2.47 6.10
C PHE A 7 10.82 -1.77 6.17
N ALA A 8 9.91 -2.33 6.96
CA ALA A 8 8.62 -1.69 7.29
C ALA A 8 8.80 -0.63 8.38
N HIS A 9 9.70 -0.89 9.33
CA HIS A 9 10.00 -0.04 10.46
C HIS A 9 11.43 -0.28 10.98
N ILE A 10 12.04 0.78 11.53
CA ILE A 10 13.29 0.72 12.31
C ILE A 10 12.98 1.38 13.65
N ARG A 11 13.07 0.60 14.73
CA ARG A 11 12.79 1.07 16.09
C ARG A 11 13.90 2.00 16.59
N GLY A 12 13.62 2.77 17.64
CA GLY A 12 14.60 3.68 18.24
C GLY A 12 15.86 2.98 18.81
N ASP A 13 15.77 1.70 19.14
CA ASP A 13 16.88 0.84 19.57
C ASP A 13 17.62 0.16 18.40
N GLY A 14 17.25 0.47 17.15
CA GLY A 14 17.87 -0.07 15.94
C GLY A 14 17.32 -1.41 15.48
N ALA A 15 16.32 -1.98 16.16
CA ALA A 15 15.69 -3.21 15.70
C ALA A 15 14.90 -2.96 14.40
N GLU A 16 15.24 -3.71 13.36
CA GLU A 16 14.64 -3.62 12.03
C GLU A 16 13.56 -4.71 11.86
N GLN A 17 12.43 -4.35 11.25
CA GLN A 17 11.42 -5.31 10.80
C GLN A 17 11.41 -5.33 9.27
N LEU A 18 11.65 -6.50 8.67
CA LEU A 18 11.59 -6.67 7.23
C LEU A 18 10.17 -6.38 6.72
N LEU A 19 10.08 -5.70 5.59
CA LEU A 19 8.82 -5.34 4.98
C LEU A 19 8.02 -6.56 4.56
N VAL A 20 8.68 -7.59 4.03
CA VAL A 20 8.03 -8.85 3.65
C VAL A 20 7.38 -9.57 4.84
N ASP A 21 8.04 -9.56 6.01
CA ASP A 21 7.51 -10.20 7.21
C ASP A 21 6.32 -9.42 7.75
N HIS A 22 6.43 -8.09 7.83
CA HIS A 22 5.32 -7.21 8.20
C HIS A 22 4.09 -7.44 7.32
N LEU A 23 4.26 -7.49 5.99
CA LEU A 23 3.14 -7.69 5.06
C LEU A 23 2.49 -9.08 5.21
N LYS A 24 3.29 -10.14 5.45
CA LYS A 24 2.78 -11.49 5.68
C LYS A 24 2.04 -11.61 7.02
N GLU A 25 2.57 -11.00 8.07
CA GLU A 25 1.91 -10.95 9.39
C GLU A 25 0.58 -10.20 9.30
N VAL A 26 0.56 -9.02 8.66
CA VAL A 26 -0.67 -8.25 8.45
C VAL A 26 -1.65 -9.00 7.56
N GLN A 27 -1.20 -9.68 6.51
CA GLN A 27 -2.05 -10.56 5.69
C GLN A 27 -2.74 -11.62 6.56
N GLY A 28 -1.98 -12.38 7.36
CA GLY A 28 -2.55 -13.45 8.19
C GLY A 28 -3.55 -12.94 9.22
N ILE A 29 -3.27 -11.79 9.84
CA ILE A 29 -4.20 -11.12 10.77
C ILE A 29 -5.47 -10.70 10.02
N ALA A 30 -5.33 -10.06 8.86
CA ALA A 30 -6.47 -9.59 8.07
C ALA A 30 -7.33 -10.75 7.55
N GLU A 31 -6.71 -11.86 7.13
CA GLU A 31 -7.40 -13.08 6.73
C GLU A 31 -8.22 -13.64 7.89
N ASN A 32 -7.63 -13.81 9.08
CA ASN A 32 -8.32 -14.31 10.27
C ASN A 32 -9.54 -13.42 10.65
N ILE A 33 -9.38 -12.09 10.59
CA ILE A 33 -10.51 -11.17 10.82
C ILE A 33 -11.59 -11.36 9.74
N GLY A 34 -11.18 -11.49 8.48
CA GLY A 34 -12.07 -11.68 7.33
C GLY A 34 -12.80 -13.01 7.29
N GLU A 35 -12.30 -14.05 7.97
CA GLU A 35 -12.98 -15.35 8.10
C GLU A 35 -14.39 -15.20 8.68
N LYS A 36 -14.56 -14.31 9.66
CA LYS A 36 -15.86 -14.03 10.29
C LYS A 36 -16.90 -13.46 9.33
N LEU A 37 -16.43 -12.90 8.20
CA LEU A 37 -17.24 -12.30 7.14
C LEU A 37 -17.29 -13.17 5.88
N GLY A 38 -16.62 -14.33 5.86
CA GLY A 38 -16.51 -15.19 4.69
C GLY A 38 -15.66 -14.62 3.55
N ILE A 39 -14.82 -13.62 3.82
CA ILE A 39 -13.97 -12.95 2.81
C ILE A 39 -12.47 -12.88 3.20
N PRO A 40 -11.86 -13.94 3.77
CA PRO A 40 -10.50 -13.88 4.29
C PRO A 40 -9.48 -13.43 3.24
N HIS A 41 -9.54 -13.96 2.01
CA HIS A 41 -8.57 -13.58 0.98
C HIS A 41 -8.71 -12.15 0.47
N VAL A 42 -9.91 -11.54 0.58
CA VAL A 42 -10.12 -10.13 0.21
C VAL A 42 -9.44 -9.22 1.22
N THR A 43 -9.61 -9.51 2.51
CA THR A 43 -8.97 -8.74 3.59
C THR A 43 -7.46 -9.01 3.61
N GLY A 44 -7.03 -10.25 3.35
CA GLY A 44 -5.63 -10.62 3.15
C GLY A 44 -4.95 -9.84 2.03
N LEU A 45 -5.62 -9.72 0.87
CA LEU A 45 -5.12 -8.90 -0.25
C LEU A 45 -4.93 -7.43 0.14
N ALA A 46 -5.90 -6.84 0.86
CA ALA A 46 -5.76 -5.48 1.38
C ALA A 46 -4.57 -5.36 2.33
N GLY A 47 -4.40 -6.33 3.25
CA GLY A 47 -3.28 -6.39 4.18
C GLY A 47 -1.92 -6.51 3.49
N MET A 48 -1.81 -7.36 2.46
CA MET A 48 -0.58 -7.54 1.69
C MET A 48 -0.18 -6.29 0.90
N LEU A 49 -1.15 -5.51 0.44
CA LEU A 49 -0.89 -4.36 -0.45
C LEU A 49 -0.88 -3.00 0.26
N HIS A 50 -1.33 -2.91 1.52
CA HIS A 50 -1.47 -1.61 2.20
C HIS A 50 -0.15 -0.81 2.22
N ASP A 51 0.95 -1.48 2.54
CA ASP A 51 2.28 -0.89 2.69
C ASP A 51 3.20 -1.14 1.49
N MET A 52 2.67 -1.57 0.34
CA MET A 52 3.45 -1.86 -0.87
C MET A 52 4.38 -0.71 -1.27
N GLY A 53 3.97 0.55 -1.07
CA GLY A 53 4.80 1.71 -1.39
C GLY A 53 6.07 1.85 -0.56
N LYS A 54 6.18 1.14 0.57
CA LYS A 54 7.41 1.12 1.37
C LYS A 54 8.58 0.43 0.66
N TYR A 55 8.32 -0.35 -0.41
CA TYR A 55 9.37 -0.87 -1.28
C TYR A 55 10.06 0.21 -2.13
N SER A 56 9.54 1.43 -2.21
CA SER A 56 10.20 2.52 -2.92
C SER A 56 11.51 2.95 -2.25
N ASP A 57 12.50 3.36 -3.06
CA ASP A 57 13.77 3.88 -2.54
C ASP A 57 13.57 5.17 -1.74
N GLU A 58 12.62 6.03 -2.16
CA GLU A 58 12.25 7.24 -1.43
C GLU A 58 11.80 6.91 0.00
N PHE A 59 10.94 5.90 0.18
CA PHE A 59 10.48 5.51 1.51
C PHE A 59 11.58 4.86 2.35
N GLN A 60 12.40 3.98 1.76
CA GLN A 60 13.52 3.37 2.48
C GLN A 60 14.54 4.42 2.95
N ASN A 61 14.85 5.42 2.13
CA ASN A 61 15.72 6.52 2.50
C ASN A 61 15.10 7.36 3.62
N TYR A 62 13.81 7.72 3.50
CA TYR A 62 13.06 8.41 4.55
C TYR A 62 13.12 7.66 5.90
N LEU A 63 12.96 6.34 5.88
CA LEU A 63 12.98 5.51 7.09
C LEU A 63 14.36 5.52 7.75
N ARG A 64 15.44 5.38 6.97
CA ARG A 64 16.82 5.43 7.47
C ARG A 64 17.20 6.82 7.97
N GLU A 65 16.79 7.87 7.28
CA GLU A 65 17.02 9.25 7.69
C GLU A 65 16.32 9.58 9.02
N ALA A 66 15.07 9.13 9.19
CA ALA A 66 14.33 9.29 10.44
C ALA A 66 14.98 8.57 11.62
N HIS A 67 15.57 7.39 11.38
CA HIS A 67 16.31 6.69 12.41
C HIS A 67 17.66 7.35 12.74
N ALA A 68 18.41 7.79 11.72
CA ALA A 68 19.72 8.41 11.89
C ALA A 68 19.67 9.82 12.52
N ASN A 69 18.56 10.55 12.35
CA ASN A 69 18.40 11.93 12.81
C ASN A 69 17.22 12.09 13.79
N PRO A 70 17.22 11.43 14.96
CA PRO A 70 16.07 11.41 15.86
C PRO A 70 15.71 12.78 16.45
N LEU A 71 16.66 13.72 16.50
CA LEU A 71 16.42 15.09 16.98
C LEU A 71 15.81 16.01 15.92
N ASN A 72 15.91 15.64 14.64
CA ASN A 72 15.34 16.40 13.53
C ASN A 72 14.94 15.44 12.38
N PRO A 73 13.97 14.55 12.60
CA PRO A 73 13.58 13.57 11.61
C PRO A 73 12.84 14.24 10.44
N PRO A 74 12.83 13.61 9.25
CA PRO A 74 12.01 14.09 8.14
C PRO A 74 10.54 14.15 8.55
N LYS A 75 9.80 15.11 7.99
CA LYS A 75 8.40 15.35 8.32
C LYS A 75 7.57 14.08 8.14
N ARG A 76 6.88 13.63 9.20
CA ARG A 76 6.01 12.45 9.15
C ARG A 76 4.97 12.59 8.02
N GLY A 77 4.90 11.56 7.17
CA GLY A 77 3.98 11.53 6.02
C GLY A 77 4.44 12.35 4.81
N SER A 78 5.70 12.80 4.77
CA SER A 78 6.28 13.48 3.59
C SER A 78 6.43 12.57 2.37
N VAL A 79 6.53 11.25 2.59
CA VAL A 79 6.58 10.23 1.53
C VAL A 79 5.25 9.46 1.48
N ASN A 80 4.54 9.60 0.36
CA ASN A 80 3.25 8.96 0.13
C ASN A 80 3.42 7.50 -0.33
N HIS A 81 3.50 6.57 0.62
CA HIS A 81 3.50 5.13 0.33
C HIS A 81 2.09 4.55 0.17
N SER A 82 1.07 5.20 0.74
CA SER A 82 -0.29 4.66 0.82
C SER A 82 -1.07 4.69 -0.48
N THR A 83 -0.64 5.48 -1.46
CA THR A 83 -1.21 5.41 -2.82
C THR A 83 -0.81 4.13 -3.56
N VAL A 84 0.37 3.56 -3.31
CA VAL A 84 1.00 2.64 -4.26
C VAL A 84 0.19 1.36 -4.46
N GLY A 85 -0.24 0.69 -3.39
CA GLY A 85 -0.95 -0.59 -3.49
C GLY A 85 -2.32 -0.49 -4.15
N GLY A 86 -3.10 0.56 -3.83
CA GLY A 86 -4.40 0.77 -4.45
C GLY A 86 -4.28 1.15 -5.92
N LYS A 87 -3.27 1.97 -6.27
CA LYS A 87 -2.99 2.31 -7.67
C LYS A 87 -2.59 1.07 -8.47
N PHE A 88 -1.75 0.21 -7.90
CA PHE A 88 -1.38 -1.07 -8.51
C PHE A 88 -2.62 -1.93 -8.84
N LEU A 89 -3.55 -2.07 -7.88
CA LEU A 89 -4.78 -2.82 -8.09
C LEU A 89 -5.63 -2.24 -9.22
N MET A 90 -5.83 -0.93 -9.21
CA MET A 90 -6.62 -0.23 -10.21
C MET A 90 -6.00 -0.35 -11.61
N GLU A 91 -4.69 -0.12 -11.76
CA GLU A 91 -4.02 -0.22 -13.05
C GLU A 91 -4.00 -1.65 -13.60
N LYS A 92 -3.73 -2.63 -12.73
CA LYS A 92 -3.52 -4.01 -13.17
C LYS A 92 -4.80 -4.80 -13.39
N TYR A 93 -5.86 -4.49 -12.63
CA TYR A 93 -7.08 -5.31 -12.60
C TYR A 93 -8.36 -4.53 -12.90
N HIS A 94 -8.43 -3.23 -12.60
CA HIS A 94 -9.63 -2.43 -12.89
C HIS A 94 -9.62 -1.87 -14.32
N LEU A 95 -8.55 -1.19 -14.73
CA LEU A 95 -8.45 -0.55 -16.05
C LEU A 95 -8.25 -1.54 -17.20
N THR A 96 -7.82 -2.76 -16.89
CA THR A 96 -7.65 -3.88 -17.83
C THR A 96 -8.84 -4.85 -17.81
N PHE A 97 -9.90 -4.52 -17.06
CA PHE A 97 -11.06 -5.37 -16.90
C PHE A 97 -11.70 -5.70 -18.26
N ASN A 98 -12.08 -6.97 -18.41
CA ASN A 98 -12.91 -7.44 -19.51
C ASN A 98 -14.02 -8.35 -18.99
N LYS A 99 -15.09 -8.52 -19.76
CA LYS A 99 -16.29 -9.28 -19.34
C LYS A 99 -16.04 -10.77 -19.09
N GLU A 100 -14.88 -11.30 -19.49
CA GLU A 100 -14.48 -12.69 -19.25
C GLU A 100 -13.71 -12.86 -17.93
N THR A 101 -13.27 -11.76 -17.31
CA THR A 101 -12.64 -11.81 -15.98
C THR A 101 -13.64 -12.24 -14.91
N LYS A 102 -13.18 -13.10 -13.99
CA LYS A 102 -14.03 -13.73 -12.95
C LYS A 102 -14.24 -12.87 -11.71
N PHE A 103 -13.79 -11.61 -11.71
CA PHE A 103 -13.87 -10.72 -10.55
C PHE A 103 -14.55 -9.39 -10.91
N SER A 104 -15.22 -8.78 -9.93
CA SER A 104 -15.96 -7.53 -10.12
C SER A 104 -15.02 -6.32 -10.09
N PRO A 105 -15.16 -5.34 -11.00
CA PRO A 105 -14.48 -4.04 -10.91
C PRO A 105 -14.73 -3.36 -9.56
N ALA A 106 -15.96 -3.44 -9.03
CA ALA A 106 -16.31 -2.85 -7.73
C ALA A 106 -15.52 -3.46 -6.57
N LEU A 107 -15.17 -4.76 -6.64
CA LEU A 107 -14.32 -5.38 -5.63
C LEU A 107 -12.92 -4.75 -5.64
N ILE A 108 -12.37 -4.47 -6.82
CA ILE A 108 -11.06 -3.82 -6.96
C ILE A 108 -11.12 -2.39 -6.42
N GLU A 109 -12.19 -1.65 -6.69
CA GLU A 109 -12.40 -0.31 -6.15
C GLU A 109 -12.47 -0.33 -4.61
N PHE A 110 -13.23 -1.24 -4.02
CA PHE A 110 -13.35 -1.35 -2.56
C PHE A 110 -12.03 -1.68 -1.88
N VAL A 111 -11.30 -2.69 -2.39
CA VAL A 111 -9.99 -3.06 -1.82
C VAL A 111 -8.99 -1.92 -2.00
N SER A 112 -8.99 -1.26 -3.16
CA SER A 112 -8.12 -0.11 -3.42
C SER A 112 -8.41 1.05 -2.48
N ASN A 113 -9.68 1.32 -2.16
CA ASN A 113 -10.07 2.39 -1.25
C ASN A 113 -9.60 2.10 0.18
N VAL A 114 -9.79 0.85 0.67
CA VAL A 114 -9.24 0.41 1.96
C VAL A 114 -7.71 0.59 2.01
N VAL A 115 -7.00 0.20 0.93
CA VAL A 115 -5.55 0.39 0.83
C VAL A 115 -5.17 1.86 0.82
N PHE A 116 -5.84 2.71 0.03
CA PHE A 116 -5.57 4.14 0.00
C PHE A 116 -5.77 4.81 1.36
N SER A 117 -6.71 4.32 2.15
CA SER A 117 -7.18 4.99 3.36
C SER A 117 -6.57 4.46 4.65
N HIS A 118 -5.57 3.57 4.61
CA HIS A 118 -5.07 2.92 5.84
C HIS A 118 -4.42 3.86 6.87
N HIS A 119 -4.12 5.12 6.53
CA HIS A 119 -3.68 6.18 7.48
C HIS A 119 -4.80 7.14 7.90
N GLY A 120 -6.04 6.94 7.46
CA GLY A 120 -7.12 7.89 7.64
C GLY A 120 -8.50 7.30 7.42
N GLN A 121 -9.37 8.08 6.80
CA GLN A 121 -10.76 7.71 6.54
C GLN A 121 -10.90 7.19 5.12
N LEU A 122 -11.92 6.37 4.88
CA LEU A 122 -12.31 5.95 3.53
C LEU A 122 -12.56 7.18 2.66
N LEU A 123 -12.17 7.08 1.40
CA LEU A 123 -12.36 8.13 0.43
C LEU A 123 -13.77 8.06 -0.14
N ASP A 124 -14.37 9.21 -0.34
CA ASP A 124 -15.61 9.28 -1.12
C ASP A 124 -15.34 8.80 -2.54
N MET A 125 -16.16 7.85 -3.01
CA MET A 125 -16.19 7.47 -4.42
C MET A 125 -16.69 8.65 -5.26
N ILE A 126 -17.70 9.37 -4.75
CA ILE A 126 -18.21 10.63 -5.27
C ILE A 126 -18.61 11.48 -4.06
N ASN A 127 -18.09 12.71 -3.96
CA ASN A 127 -18.43 13.63 -2.88
C ASN A 127 -19.66 14.51 -3.22
N SER A 128 -20.07 15.39 -2.31
CA SER A 128 -21.23 16.28 -2.49
C SER A 128 -21.10 17.28 -3.65
N GLU A 129 -19.90 17.49 -4.18
CA GLU A 129 -19.61 18.39 -5.29
C GLU A 129 -19.52 17.64 -6.64
N GLY A 130 -19.66 16.31 -6.64
CA GLY A 130 -19.51 15.47 -7.82
C GLY A 130 -18.06 15.10 -8.18
N ASN A 131 -17.10 15.45 -7.31
CA ASN A 131 -15.69 15.07 -7.46
C ASN A 131 -15.43 13.67 -6.87
N SER A 132 -14.35 13.01 -7.30
CA SER A 132 -13.97 11.69 -6.78
C SER A 132 -12.60 11.72 -6.10
N PRO A 133 -12.55 11.98 -4.77
CA PRO A 133 -11.31 11.86 -4.00
C PRO A 133 -10.63 10.50 -4.14
N PHE A 134 -11.42 9.43 -4.36
CA PHE A 134 -10.90 8.11 -4.69
C PHE A 134 -10.08 8.11 -5.99
N ILE A 135 -10.61 8.65 -7.10
CA ILE A 135 -9.90 8.72 -8.38
C ILE A 135 -8.71 9.66 -8.30
N ASP A 136 -8.79 10.75 -7.54
CA ASP A 136 -7.66 11.69 -7.37
C ASP A 136 -6.41 11.01 -6.78
N ARG A 137 -6.58 9.94 -6.00
CA ARG A 137 -5.44 9.13 -5.50
C ARG A 137 -4.68 8.42 -6.60
N MET A 138 -5.29 8.18 -7.76
CA MET A 138 -4.64 7.53 -8.91
C MET A 138 -3.60 8.43 -9.59
N THR A 139 -3.69 9.74 -9.38
CA THR A 139 -2.82 10.76 -9.98
C THR A 139 -1.99 11.47 -8.90
N PRO A 140 -1.02 10.78 -8.28
CA PRO A 140 -0.14 11.40 -7.29
C PRO A 140 0.71 12.51 -7.94
N THR A 141 1.04 13.52 -7.14
CA THR A 141 1.88 14.65 -7.59
C THR A 141 3.30 14.25 -7.94
N LYS A 142 3.82 13.19 -7.31
CA LYS A 142 5.11 12.58 -7.63
C LYS A 142 4.90 11.28 -8.42
N PRO A 143 5.69 11.02 -9.47
CA PRO A 143 5.69 9.74 -10.16
C PRO A 143 5.96 8.57 -9.20
N ILE A 144 5.34 7.42 -9.47
CA ILE A 144 5.57 6.17 -8.75
C ILE A 144 6.30 5.21 -9.70
N GLU A 145 7.45 4.71 -9.27
CA GLU A 145 8.22 3.67 -9.97
C GLU A 145 7.57 2.29 -9.80
N MET A 146 6.35 2.13 -10.34
CA MET A 146 5.49 0.98 -10.06
C MET A 146 6.14 -0.36 -10.41
N TYR A 147 6.90 -0.41 -11.52
CA TYR A 147 7.57 -1.62 -11.97
C TYR A 147 8.59 -2.14 -10.95
N SER A 148 9.48 -1.27 -10.47
CA SER A 148 10.53 -1.67 -9.52
C SER A 148 9.95 -2.06 -8.17
N ILE A 149 8.92 -1.35 -7.69
CA ILE A 149 8.20 -1.68 -6.47
C ILE A 149 7.52 -3.04 -6.59
N ALA A 150 6.85 -3.31 -7.72
CA ALA A 150 6.20 -4.58 -7.96
C ALA A 150 7.20 -5.75 -8.05
N GLU A 151 8.33 -5.57 -8.74
CA GLU A 151 9.41 -6.57 -8.74
C GLU A 151 9.87 -6.92 -7.33
N ARG A 152 10.12 -5.91 -6.47
CA ARG A 152 10.58 -6.11 -5.09
C ARG A 152 9.56 -6.84 -4.19
N LEU A 153 8.27 -6.77 -4.52
CA LEU A 153 7.21 -7.48 -3.79
C LEU A 153 7.04 -8.92 -4.28
N PHE A 154 7.19 -9.18 -5.58
CA PHE A 154 6.83 -10.45 -6.21
C PHE A 154 8.02 -11.36 -6.58
N LEU A 155 9.26 -10.86 -6.53
CA LEU A 155 10.50 -11.58 -6.84
C LEU A 155 11.46 -11.61 -5.65
#